data_AF-A0A059F394-F1
#
_entry.id   AF-A0A059F394-F1
#
_cell.length_a   1.000
_cell.length_b   1.000
_cell.length_c   1.000
_cell.angle_alpha   90.00
_cell.angle_beta   90.00
_cell.angle_gamma   90.00
#
_symmetry.space_group_name_H-M   'P 1'
#
loop_
_entity.id
_entity.type
_entity.pdbx_description
1 polymer ?
#
loop_
_entity_poly.entity_id
_entity_poly.type
_entity_poly.pdbx_seq_one_letter_code
_entity_poly.pdbx_strand_id
1 'polypeptide(L)'
;MDKIIDYCQSKLYEHFITEDISEKVKEIYSTLPKNNLEKCYKLLLQSLKSNKMYSNILKNRTVFDMNLFLPNRKFFYDTKKMKDNLKKKLGIKYVYFGDKFIGIKVNDKAYETKGKLLKESVPYKKLYRSIRSATEFFEIKHKEIVFHMGHKETYYNDFVNIAQKINLPIRIVDFQFMNPLTISAYQEIDLVLEEREWPKDDNAIRYGKTAFYCYFQSKSNSNTLISKDHLVYKLNNKNFVFKIKEESSKNLEEQFNKLIEGKPDWWVYNVKYIKTFLSYFGFYPFYFHDLLVEILCYKIKEFYAPSFLKQFLSLNFDFNFTFDLETNEYEESEKNTFIRHKNALLPISTPCKVVTDRLKSLGCQMRKSAFSVIDDRYKLITTNYIVPNIKDYDFVLSNKPRNDFTKLDFEGTFSFYELKELSKLVYIFYSEKHNLIMVKDKGIGIDMLIGLIIVKSGYNHLYRNKK
;
A
#
# COMPACT_ATOMS: atom_id res chain seq x y z
N MET A 1 -12.74 43.28 8.13
CA MET A 1 -13.06 42.44 9.31
C MET A 1 -13.35 41.03 8.85
N ASP A 2 -14.21 40.86 7.84
CA ASP A 2 -14.55 39.57 7.21
C ASP A 2 -13.32 38.80 6.73
N LYS A 3 -12.38 39.45 6.02
CA LYS A 3 -11.12 38.82 5.57
C LYS A 3 -10.29 38.15 6.69
N ILE A 4 -10.33 38.65 7.93
CA ILE A 4 -9.58 38.07 9.06
C ILE A 4 -10.33 36.89 9.67
N ILE A 5 -11.66 37.00 9.73
CA ILE A 5 -12.53 35.92 10.17
C ILE A 5 -12.38 34.74 9.19
N ASP A 6 -12.47 35.00 7.89
CA ASP A 6 -12.28 34.01 6.83
C ASP A 6 -10.89 33.36 6.91
N TYR A 7 -9.84 34.16 7.16
CA TYR A 7 -8.48 33.64 7.34
C TYR A 7 -8.35 32.73 8.56
N CYS A 8 -8.82 33.16 9.73
CA CYS A 8 -8.74 32.36 10.94
C CYS A 8 -9.60 31.08 10.84
N GLN A 9 -10.78 31.18 10.23
CA GLN A 9 -11.66 30.05 9.98
C GLN A 9 -11.01 29.07 8.99
N SER A 10 -10.48 29.53 7.85
CA SER A 10 -9.79 28.65 6.89
C SER A 10 -8.62 27.89 7.52
N LYS A 11 -7.83 28.55 8.38
CA LYS A 11 -6.75 27.89 9.14
C LYS A 11 -7.24 26.85 10.15
N LEU A 12 -8.40 27.05 10.76
CA LEU A 12 -9.03 26.02 11.60
C LEU A 12 -9.63 24.87 10.76
N TYR A 13 -10.18 25.17 9.57
CA TYR A 13 -10.70 24.18 8.64
C TYR A 13 -9.59 23.23 8.13
N GLU A 14 -8.35 23.69 7.95
CA GLU A 14 -7.19 22.82 7.67
C GLU A 14 -7.01 21.70 8.73
N HIS A 15 -7.47 21.97 9.96
CA HIS A 15 -7.49 21.02 11.08
C HIS A 15 -8.84 20.33 11.28
N PHE A 16 -9.80 20.52 10.38
CA PHE A 16 -11.21 20.07 10.44
C PHE A 16 -12.03 20.74 11.55
N ILE A 17 -11.62 21.86 12.12
CA ILE A 17 -12.37 22.51 13.21
C ILE A 17 -13.37 23.48 12.59
N THR A 18 -14.66 23.30 12.93
CA THR A 18 -15.78 24.06 12.34
C THR A 18 -16.50 24.95 13.36
N GLU A 19 -15.89 25.17 14.54
CA GLU A 19 -16.45 26.06 15.55
C GLU A 19 -16.49 27.51 15.03
N ASP A 20 -17.63 28.18 15.21
CA ASP A 20 -17.72 29.61 14.95
C ASP A 20 -16.94 30.38 16.04
N ILE A 21 -15.87 31.03 15.59
CA ILE A 21 -14.95 31.82 16.41
C ILE A 21 -15.04 33.32 16.08
N SER A 22 -16.01 33.72 15.28
CA SER A 22 -16.08 35.07 14.69
C SER A 22 -16.08 36.17 15.73
N GLU A 23 -16.79 36.00 16.84
CA GLU A 23 -16.82 36.98 17.95
C GLU A 23 -15.46 37.13 18.64
N LYS A 24 -14.77 36.03 18.92
CA LYS A 24 -13.43 36.06 19.54
C LYS A 24 -12.38 36.64 18.61
N VAL A 25 -12.51 36.39 17.30
CA VAL A 25 -11.64 37.02 16.29
C VAL A 25 -11.87 38.52 16.29
N LYS A 26 -13.13 38.99 16.37
CA LYS A 26 -13.45 40.43 16.44
C LYS A 26 -12.87 41.09 17.70
N GLU A 27 -13.00 40.44 18.85
CA GLU A 27 -12.44 40.91 20.14
C GLU A 27 -10.91 41.01 20.10
N ILE A 28 -10.22 40.00 19.56
CA ILE A 28 -8.75 40.02 19.49
C ILE A 28 -8.27 41.04 18.45
N TYR A 29 -8.97 41.13 17.32
CA TYR A 29 -8.59 42.04 16.24
C TYR A 29 -8.77 43.51 16.62
N SER A 30 -9.74 43.86 17.48
CA SER A 30 -9.93 45.24 17.95
C SER A 30 -8.77 45.76 18.80
N THR A 31 -7.95 44.85 19.36
CA THR A 31 -6.78 45.18 20.19
C THR A 31 -5.45 45.21 19.42
N LEU A 32 -5.47 44.95 18.10
CA LEU A 32 -4.27 44.82 17.28
C LEU A 32 -4.08 45.99 16.29
N PRO A 33 -2.82 46.43 16.05
CA PRO A 33 -2.50 47.30 14.92
C PRO A 33 -2.88 46.60 13.59
N LYS A 34 -3.43 47.36 12.63
CA LYS A 34 -4.02 46.84 11.37
C LYS A 34 -3.07 45.88 10.61
N ASN A 35 -3.66 44.85 9.99
CA ASN A 35 -3.11 43.97 8.93
C ASN A 35 -2.14 42.83 9.27
N ASN A 36 -2.08 42.31 10.51
CA ASN A 36 -1.30 41.09 10.79
C ASN A 36 -2.19 39.85 11.03
N LEU A 37 -2.57 39.17 9.93
CA LEU A 37 -3.44 37.99 9.94
C LEU A 37 -2.87 36.83 10.77
N GLU A 38 -1.58 36.55 10.61
CA GLU A 38 -0.92 35.44 11.32
C GLU A 38 -0.80 35.72 12.81
N LYS A 39 -0.48 36.97 13.20
CA LYS A 39 -0.46 37.38 14.61
C LYS A 39 -1.85 37.27 15.25
N CYS A 40 -2.90 37.67 14.53
CA CYS A 40 -4.28 37.51 14.99
C CYS A 40 -4.63 36.02 15.21
N TYR A 41 -4.27 35.14 14.27
CA TYR A 41 -4.48 33.70 14.41
C TYR A 41 -3.69 33.10 15.60
N LYS A 42 -2.43 33.49 15.80
CA LYS A 42 -1.64 33.03 16.95
C LYS A 42 -2.23 33.49 18.28
N LEU A 43 -2.70 34.74 18.37
CA LEU A 43 -3.35 35.26 19.58
C LEU A 43 -4.70 34.58 19.85
N LEU A 44 -5.46 34.27 18.81
CA LEU A 44 -6.67 33.44 18.91
C LEU A 44 -6.35 32.05 19.48
N LEU A 45 -5.34 31.36 18.96
CA LEU A 45 -4.93 30.07 19.51
C LEU A 45 -4.45 30.19 20.96
N GLN A 46 -3.76 31.27 21.31
CA GLN A 46 -3.31 31.55 22.67
C GLN A 46 -4.47 31.81 23.64
N SER A 47 -5.50 32.55 23.22
CA SER A 47 -6.68 32.81 24.05
C SER A 47 -7.50 31.52 24.29
N LEU A 48 -7.45 30.58 23.34
CA LEU A 48 -8.12 29.28 23.40
C LEU A 48 -7.26 28.14 23.95
N LYS A 49 -6.01 28.41 24.40
CA LYS A 49 -5.01 27.39 24.77
C LYS A 49 -5.43 26.46 25.92
N SER A 50 -6.43 26.87 26.72
CA SER A 50 -7.00 26.02 27.79
C SER A 50 -7.63 24.75 27.22
N ASN A 51 -8.13 24.80 25.99
CA ASN A 51 -8.56 23.62 25.26
C ASN A 51 -7.35 22.98 24.56
N LYS A 52 -7.12 21.70 24.88
CA LYS A 52 -5.97 20.91 24.40
C LYS A 52 -5.85 20.85 22.88
N MET A 53 -6.97 20.96 22.16
CA MET A 53 -7.00 21.00 20.69
C MET A 53 -6.22 22.21 20.15
N TYR A 54 -6.57 23.41 20.58
CA TYR A 54 -5.89 24.65 20.18
C TYR A 54 -4.46 24.72 20.74
N SER A 55 -4.21 24.16 21.93
CA SER A 55 -2.85 24.01 22.45
C SER A 55 -1.95 23.15 21.56
N ASN A 56 -2.49 22.08 20.95
CA ASN A 56 -1.74 21.24 20.03
C ASN A 56 -1.45 21.97 18.71
N ILE A 57 -2.42 22.72 18.16
CA ILE A 57 -2.20 23.57 16.97
C ILE A 57 -1.07 24.56 17.25
N LEU A 58 -1.13 25.28 18.37
CA LEU A 58 -0.13 26.29 18.74
C LEU A 58 1.29 25.70 18.89
N LYS A 59 1.40 24.41 19.25
CA LYS A 59 2.67 23.69 19.42
C LYS A 59 3.13 22.96 18.16
N ASN A 60 2.45 23.15 17.02
CA ASN A 60 2.66 22.39 15.78
C ASN A 60 2.62 20.87 16.03
N ARG A 61 1.74 20.42 16.92
CA ARG A 61 1.50 19.00 17.21
C ARG A 61 0.19 18.57 16.58
N THR A 62 0.10 17.29 16.28
CA THR A 62 -1.10 16.74 15.67
C THR A 62 -2.31 16.85 16.59
N VAL A 63 -3.36 17.41 16.02
CA VAL A 63 -4.61 17.76 16.69
C VAL A 63 -5.47 16.53 16.94
N PHE A 64 -5.54 15.59 16.00
CA PHE A 64 -6.31 14.35 16.13
C PHE A 64 -5.49 13.19 15.57
N ASP A 65 -5.45 12.07 16.30
CA ASP A 65 -4.80 10.83 15.84
C ASP A 65 -5.75 10.04 14.92
N MET A 66 -7.06 10.20 15.13
CA MET A 66 -8.14 9.56 14.36
C MET A 66 -9.29 10.53 14.10
N ASN A 67 -9.87 10.45 12.90
CA ASN A 67 -11.09 11.14 12.50
C ASN A 67 -12.14 10.10 12.05
N LEU A 68 -13.38 10.23 12.50
CA LEU A 68 -14.51 9.39 12.10
C LEU A 68 -15.48 10.22 11.29
N PHE A 69 -15.71 9.92 10.02
CA PHE A 69 -16.65 10.65 9.18
C PHE A 69 -18.10 10.22 9.44
N LEU A 70 -18.98 11.22 9.49
CA LEU A 70 -20.41 11.10 9.75
C LEU A 70 -21.17 11.75 8.59
N PRO A 71 -21.80 10.98 7.71
CA PRO A 71 -22.59 11.54 6.62
C PRO A 71 -23.90 12.17 7.14
N ASN A 72 -24.44 11.69 8.26
CA ASN A 72 -25.70 12.18 8.83
C ASN A 72 -25.53 12.62 10.29
N ARG A 73 -25.70 13.92 10.56
CA ARG A 73 -25.47 14.59 11.86
C ARG A 73 -26.47 14.20 12.97
N LYS A 74 -27.61 13.59 12.62
CA LYS A 74 -28.85 13.61 13.43
C LYS A 74 -28.91 12.73 14.69
N PHE A 75 -27.87 11.96 15.07
CA PHE A 75 -28.06 10.86 16.04
C PHE A 75 -27.39 10.99 17.42
N PHE A 76 -26.64 12.04 17.75
CA PHE A 76 -25.98 12.11 19.08
C PHE A 76 -26.97 12.44 20.20
N TYR A 77 -27.55 11.42 20.83
CA TYR A 77 -28.45 11.59 21.97
C TYR A 77 -27.74 12.12 23.25
N ASP A 78 -26.41 11.98 23.38
CA ASP A 78 -25.64 12.60 24.48
C ASP A 78 -24.11 12.62 24.19
N THR A 79 -23.60 13.75 23.70
CA THR A 79 -22.16 13.91 23.38
C THR A 79 -21.26 13.88 24.63
N LYS A 80 -21.77 14.26 25.80
CA LYS A 80 -20.99 14.31 27.05
C LYS A 80 -20.75 12.89 27.58
N LYS A 81 -21.80 12.09 27.69
CA LYS A 81 -21.71 10.67 28.08
C LYS A 81 -20.82 9.86 27.13
N MET A 82 -20.84 10.20 25.85
CA MET A 82 -19.98 9.59 24.85
C MET A 82 -18.50 9.95 25.03
N LYS A 83 -18.18 11.23 25.29
CA LYS A 83 -16.82 11.67 25.65
C LYS A 83 -16.31 10.91 26.86
N ASP A 84 -17.14 10.75 27.88
CA ASP A 84 -16.75 10.08 29.14
C ASP A 84 -16.56 8.58 28.94
N ASN A 85 -17.43 7.92 28.17
CA ASN A 85 -17.27 6.51 27.80
C ASN A 85 -15.98 6.27 27.00
N LEU A 86 -15.69 7.12 26.03
CA LEU A 86 -14.49 7.05 25.21
C LEU A 86 -13.22 7.27 26.05
N LYS A 87 -13.20 8.28 26.93
CA LYS A 87 -12.08 8.51 27.86
C LYS A 87 -11.86 7.34 28.80
N LYS A 88 -12.92 6.86 29.47
CA LYS A 88 -12.85 5.80 30.50
C LYS A 88 -12.45 4.44 29.93
N LYS A 89 -12.99 4.03 28.79
CA LYS A 89 -12.79 2.68 28.22
C LYS A 89 -11.52 2.55 27.39
N LEU A 90 -10.99 3.65 26.86
CA LEU A 90 -9.96 3.62 25.81
C LEU A 90 -8.73 4.48 26.10
N GLY A 91 -8.65 5.14 27.26
CA GLY A 91 -7.51 5.99 27.60
C GLY A 91 -7.38 7.21 26.68
N ILE A 92 -8.48 7.68 26.09
CA ILE A 92 -8.47 8.80 25.15
C ILE A 92 -8.18 10.11 25.89
N LYS A 93 -7.28 10.95 25.34
CA LYS A 93 -6.89 12.25 25.91
C LYS A 93 -8.00 13.29 25.72
N TYR A 94 -8.58 13.38 24.52
CA TYR A 94 -9.81 14.14 24.27
C TYR A 94 -10.52 13.69 22.98
N VAL A 95 -11.80 14.07 22.86
CA VAL A 95 -12.67 13.81 21.71
C VAL A 95 -13.36 15.12 21.32
N TYR A 96 -13.33 15.43 20.03
CA TYR A 96 -13.98 16.55 19.39
C TYR A 96 -15.12 16.06 18.49
N PHE A 97 -16.24 16.78 18.48
CA PHE A 97 -17.39 16.49 17.63
C PHE A 97 -17.56 17.68 16.70
N GLY A 98 -17.25 17.49 15.43
CA GLY A 98 -17.57 18.44 14.37
C GLY A 98 -18.84 18.03 13.63
N ASP A 99 -19.23 18.85 12.65
CA ASP A 99 -20.53 18.72 11.97
C ASP A 99 -20.69 17.44 11.16
N LYS A 100 -19.58 16.95 10.60
CA LYS A 100 -19.51 15.74 9.77
C LYS A 100 -18.41 14.78 10.23
N PHE A 101 -17.83 14.98 11.40
CA PHE A 101 -16.80 14.06 11.90
C PHE A 101 -16.61 14.07 13.43
N ILE A 102 -15.98 13.02 13.95
CA ILE A 102 -15.48 12.93 15.33
C ILE A 102 -13.95 12.87 15.30
N GLY A 103 -13.28 13.85 15.90
CA GLY A 103 -11.82 13.86 16.08
C GLY A 103 -11.42 13.25 17.42
N ILE A 104 -10.44 12.34 17.45
CA ILE A 104 -9.98 11.65 18.67
C ILE A 104 -8.48 11.84 18.82
N LYS A 105 -8.06 12.30 20.00
CA LYS A 105 -6.66 12.32 20.43
C LYS A 105 -6.46 11.31 21.54
N VAL A 106 -5.59 10.33 21.36
CA VAL A 106 -5.25 9.33 22.39
C VAL A 106 -4.16 9.85 23.33
N ASN A 107 -3.98 9.21 24.48
CA ASN A 107 -2.89 9.54 25.39
C ASN A 107 -1.58 8.84 24.95
N ASP A 108 -0.43 9.37 25.40
CA ASP A 108 0.88 8.83 25.02
C ASP A 108 1.07 7.37 25.54
N LYS A 109 0.41 7.02 26.65
CA LYS A 109 0.39 5.66 27.23
C LYS A 109 -0.49 4.66 26.45
N ALA A 110 -1.38 5.09 25.57
CA ALA A 110 -2.15 4.19 24.70
C ALA A 110 -1.26 3.52 23.63
N TYR A 111 0.00 3.96 23.53
CA TYR A 111 1.02 3.40 22.65
C TYR A 111 2.06 2.54 23.40
N GLU A 112 1.97 2.41 24.73
CA GLU A 112 2.88 1.56 25.51
C GLU A 112 2.57 0.08 25.29
N THR A 113 3.60 -0.66 24.85
CA THR A 113 3.50 -2.02 24.32
C THR A 113 3.76 -3.07 25.41
N LYS A 114 2.94 -4.12 25.45
CA LYS A 114 3.40 -5.44 25.90
C LYS A 114 3.59 -6.31 24.65
N GLY A 115 4.82 -6.35 24.09
CA GLY A 115 5.25 -7.37 23.12
C GLY A 115 5.55 -6.90 21.68
N LYS A 116 6.38 -7.71 20.98
CA LYS A 116 7.02 -7.52 19.64
C LYS A 116 6.08 -7.44 18.41
N LEU A 117 4.80 -7.15 18.58
CA LEU A 117 3.86 -6.88 17.49
C LEU A 117 3.07 -5.63 17.86
N LEU A 118 3.20 -4.58 17.07
CA LEU A 118 2.39 -3.37 17.16
C LEU A 118 0.92 -3.73 16.92
N LYS A 119 0.23 -4.17 17.98
CA LYS A 119 -1.22 -4.28 18.04
C LYS A 119 -1.78 -2.89 18.25
N GLU A 120 -2.76 -2.54 17.42
CA GLU A 120 -3.50 -1.28 17.40
C GLU A 120 -3.66 -0.58 18.76
N SER A 121 -3.12 0.64 18.85
CA SER A 121 -3.49 1.66 19.83
C SER A 121 -4.99 1.98 19.70
N VAL A 122 -5.74 1.69 20.77
CA VAL A 122 -7.22 1.71 20.86
C VAL A 122 -7.93 0.66 19.99
N PRO A 123 -8.35 -0.49 20.56
CA PRO A 123 -9.09 -1.52 19.83
C PRO A 123 -10.37 -0.95 19.25
N TYR A 124 -10.48 -0.96 17.94
CA TYR A 124 -11.63 -0.41 17.23
C TYR A 124 -12.97 -1.03 17.63
N LYS A 125 -12.99 -2.33 17.96
CA LYS A 125 -14.17 -2.97 18.53
C LYS A 125 -14.66 -2.25 19.79
N LYS A 126 -13.75 -1.76 20.64
CA LYS A 126 -14.09 -0.97 21.82
C LYS A 126 -14.48 0.47 21.43
N LEU A 127 -13.79 1.08 20.46
CA LEU A 127 -14.14 2.41 19.93
C LEU A 127 -15.55 2.40 19.35
N TYR A 128 -15.80 1.56 18.35
CA TYR A 128 -17.12 1.39 17.77
C TYR A 128 -18.19 0.99 18.77
N ARG A 129 -17.97 0.00 19.65
CA ARG A 129 -18.99 -0.34 20.66
C ARG A 129 -19.35 0.85 21.56
N SER A 130 -18.42 1.78 21.75
CA SER A 130 -18.63 3.00 22.53
C SER A 130 -19.31 4.11 21.74
N ILE A 131 -19.38 4.01 20.41
CA ILE A 131 -19.89 5.03 19.49
C ILE A 131 -21.17 4.60 18.75
N ARG A 132 -21.29 3.32 18.37
CA ARG A 132 -22.43 2.72 17.64
C ARG A 132 -23.76 2.92 18.35
N SER A 133 -23.75 2.90 19.69
CA SER A 133 -24.97 3.16 20.47
C SER A 133 -25.51 4.58 20.30
N ALA A 134 -24.73 5.49 19.72
CA ALA A 134 -25.05 6.89 19.56
C ALA A 134 -25.00 7.38 18.10
N THR A 135 -24.40 6.65 17.16
CA THR A 135 -24.39 7.06 15.74
C THR A 135 -23.90 5.93 14.83
N GLU A 136 -24.38 5.91 13.59
CA GLU A 136 -23.75 5.17 12.48
C GLU A 136 -22.70 6.08 11.83
N PHE A 137 -21.47 5.57 11.69
CA PHE A 137 -20.38 6.27 11.00
C PHE A 137 -19.84 5.38 9.88
N PHE A 138 -19.36 6.01 8.82
CA PHE A 138 -19.15 5.35 7.53
C PHE A 138 -17.67 5.26 7.14
N GLU A 139 -16.81 6.13 7.69
CA GLU A 139 -15.39 6.15 7.36
C GLU A 139 -14.54 6.49 8.59
N ILE A 140 -13.37 5.88 8.71
CA ILE A 140 -12.34 6.24 9.70
C ILE A 140 -11.08 6.64 8.96
N LYS A 141 -10.70 7.91 9.10
CA LYS A 141 -9.42 8.42 8.63
C LYS A 141 -8.46 8.49 9.82
N HIS A 142 -7.48 7.61 9.84
CA HIS A 142 -6.36 7.74 10.78
C HIS A 142 -5.44 8.86 10.28
N LYS A 143 -5.26 9.90 11.10
CA LYS A 143 -4.31 10.97 10.77
C LYS A 143 -2.89 10.63 11.20
N GLU A 144 -2.73 9.85 12.28
CA GLU A 144 -1.40 9.66 12.89
C GLU A 144 -1.17 8.29 13.58
N ILE A 145 -1.74 7.24 12.99
CA ILE A 145 -1.09 5.90 13.04
C ILE A 145 -0.82 5.51 11.59
N VAL A 146 -0.09 6.39 10.94
CA VAL A 146 0.64 6.16 9.71
C VAL A 146 2.12 6.32 10.07
N PHE A 147 2.57 5.59 11.09
CA PHE A 147 4.00 5.33 11.20
C PHE A 147 4.33 4.45 9.99
N HIS A 148 4.88 5.10 8.96
CA HIS A 148 5.47 4.58 7.71
C HIS A 148 4.73 4.81 6.37
N MET A 149 3.95 5.88 6.18
CA MET A 149 3.60 6.33 4.80
C MET A 149 3.68 7.84 4.56
N GLY A 150 4.52 8.56 5.32
CA GLY A 150 4.84 9.98 5.06
C GLY A 150 6.05 10.23 4.16
N HIS A 151 6.69 9.18 3.64
CA HIS A 151 7.95 9.33 2.89
C HIS A 151 7.90 8.79 1.45
N LYS A 152 6.73 8.46 0.90
CA LYS A 152 6.69 7.94 -0.49
C LYS A 152 7.28 8.98 -1.47
N GLU A 153 6.85 10.23 -1.41
CA GLU A 153 7.35 11.27 -2.32
C GLU A 153 8.83 11.64 -2.09
N THR A 154 9.34 11.54 -0.85
CA THR A 154 10.74 11.87 -0.57
C THR A 154 11.71 10.83 -1.12
N TYR A 155 11.44 9.53 -0.97
CA TYR A 155 12.37 8.50 -1.47
C TYR A 155 12.50 8.46 -2.99
N TYR A 156 11.42 8.73 -3.73
CA TYR A 156 11.46 8.75 -5.20
C TYR A 156 12.27 9.94 -5.70
N ASN A 157 12.01 11.13 -5.15
CA ASN A 157 12.76 12.33 -5.51
C ASN A 157 14.23 12.23 -5.08
N ASP A 158 14.51 11.68 -3.89
CA ASP A 158 15.88 11.42 -3.43
C ASP A 158 16.61 10.48 -4.38
N PHE A 159 15.95 9.40 -4.81
CA PHE A 159 16.52 8.47 -5.78
C PHE A 159 16.80 9.14 -7.14
N VAL A 160 15.81 9.82 -7.72
CA VAL A 160 15.96 10.51 -9.02
C VAL A 160 17.11 11.52 -8.95
N ASN A 161 17.18 12.30 -7.87
CA ASN A 161 18.26 13.26 -7.62
C ASN A 161 19.63 12.59 -7.53
N ILE A 162 19.74 11.40 -6.92
CA ILE A 162 21.00 10.64 -6.87
C ILE A 162 21.36 10.13 -8.26
N ALA A 163 20.41 9.49 -8.96
CA ALA A 163 20.64 8.88 -10.25
C ALA A 163 21.04 9.91 -11.33
N GLN A 164 20.42 11.09 -11.33
CA GLN A 164 20.75 12.19 -12.25
C GLN A 164 22.13 12.82 -11.99
N LYS A 165 22.66 12.71 -10.76
CA LYS A 165 24.00 13.22 -10.41
C LYS A 165 25.12 12.28 -10.86
N ILE A 166 24.80 11.04 -11.23
CA ILE A 166 25.80 10.09 -11.72
C ILE A 166 26.17 10.48 -13.15
N ASN A 167 27.47 10.74 -13.38
CA ASN A 167 27.97 11.03 -14.71
C ASN A 167 28.06 9.74 -15.54
N LEU A 168 27.03 9.49 -16.36
CA LEU A 168 26.88 8.31 -17.20
C LEU A 168 27.29 8.62 -18.66
N PRO A 169 27.77 7.62 -19.43
CA PRO A 169 28.14 7.79 -20.84
C PRO A 169 26.95 8.17 -21.73
N ILE A 170 25.74 7.75 -21.32
CA ILE A 170 24.46 8.10 -21.91
C ILE A 170 23.61 8.68 -20.78
N ARG A 171 23.05 9.88 -20.97
CA ARG A 171 22.25 10.55 -19.92
C ARG A 171 20.89 9.89 -19.77
N ILE A 172 20.43 9.82 -18.52
CA ILE A 172 19.02 9.49 -18.22
C ILE A 172 18.23 10.80 -18.31
N VAL A 173 17.28 10.85 -19.23
CA VAL A 173 16.44 12.04 -19.46
C VAL A 173 15.14 12.00 -18.66
N ASP A 174 14.62 10.81 -18.36
CA ASP A 174 13.40 10.65 -17.59
C ASP A 174 13.34 9.32 -16.83
N PHE A 175 12.52 9.29 -15.77
CA PHE A 175 12.24 8.11 -14.94
C PHE A 175 10.73 7.85 -14.93
N GLN A 176 10.32 6.78 -15.62
CA GLN A 176 8.93 6.38 -15.69
C GLN A 176 8.64 5.34 -14.61
N PHE A 177 7.96 5.77 -13.54
CA PHE A 177 7.57 4.89 -12.45
C PHE A 177 6.37 4.05 -12.85
N MET A 178 6.55 2.73 -12.77
CA MET A 178 5.50 1.79 -13.16
C MET A 178 4.56 1.53 -11.97
N ASN A 179 3.25 1.53 -12.22
CA ASN A 179 2.20 1.13 -11.26
C ASN A 179 2.21 1.94 -9.94
N PRO A 180 1.58 3.13 -9.87
CA PRO A 180 1.64 4.02 -8.70
C PRO A 180 1.06 3.40 -7.42
N LEU A 181 0.21 2.38 -7.57
CA LEU A 181 -0.42 1.67 -6.45
C LEU A 181 0.36 0.42 -6.01
N THR A 182 1.61 0.24 -6.43
CA THR A 182 2.40 -0.90 -5.99
C THR A 182 2.67 -0.85 -4.47
N ILE A 183 2.64 -2.02 -3.86
CA ILE A 183 2.91 -2.22 -2.42
C ILE A 183 4.11 -3.13 -2.16
N SER A 184 4.72 -3.67 -3.22
CA SER A 184 5.92 -4.50 -3.09
C SER A 184 7.11 -3.67 -2.56
N ALA A 185 8.10 -4.35 -1.98
CA ALA A 185 9.42 -3.76 -1.78
C ALA A 185 10.15 -3.47 -3.10
N TYR A 186 9.73 -4.08 -4.21
CA TYR A 186 10.29 -3.89 -5.55
C TYR A 186 9.45 -2.88 -6.32
N GLN A 187 10.05 -1.75 -6.68
CA GLN A 187 9.44 -0.73 -7.53
C GLN A 187 10.10 -0.78 -8.90
N GLU A 188 9.34 -1.10 -9.94
CA GLU A 188 9.85 -1.03 -11.31
C GLU A 188 9.87 0.41 -11.82
N ILE A 189 10.96 0.77 -12.50
CA ILE A 189 11.19 2.06 -13.11
C ILE A 189 11.78 1.83 -14.50
N ASP A 190 11.14 2.41 -15.51
CA ASP A 190 11.66 2.51 -16.85
C ASP A 190 12.53 3.75 -16.97
N LEU A 191 13.81 3.55 -17.28
CA LEU A 191 14.77 4.60 -17.58
C LEU A 191 14.62 4.98 -19.05
N VAL A 192 14.34 6.26 -19.28
CA VAL A 192 14.40 6.86 -20.61
C VAL A 192 15.77 7.48 -20.76
N LEU A 193 16.53 7.01 -21.74
CA LEU A 193 17.87 7.51 -22.04
C LEU A 193 17.79 8.56 -23.15
N GLU A 194 18.79 9.45 -23.21
CA GLU A 194 18.92 10.37 -24.36
C GLU A 194 19.03 9.59 -25.68
N GLU A 195 18.47 10.16 -26.75
CA GLU A 195 18.47 9.53 -28.08
C GLU A 195 19.89 9.20 -28.55
N ARG A 196 20.09 7.94 -28.93
CA ARG A 196 21.32 7.37 -29.49
C ARG A 196 20.95 6.27 -30.48
N GLU A 197 21.81 6.03 -31.46
CA GLU A 197 21.69 4.86 -32.32
C GLU A 197 21.93 3.58 -31.51
N TRP A 198 20.86 2.83 -31.25
CA TRP A 198 20.95 1.49 -30.68
C TRP A 198 21.37 0.48 -31.75
N PRO A 199 22.11 -0.57 -31.38
CA PRO A 199 22.35 -1.70 -32.27
C PRO A 199 21.04 -2.28 -32.79
N LYS A 200 21.04 -2.86 -34.00
CA LYS A 200 19.86 -3.57 -34.55
C LYS A 200 19.72 -5.00 -34.03
N ASP A 201 20.80 -5.56 -33.48
CA ASP A 201 20.83 -6.92 -32.94
C ASP A 201 20.36 -6.94 -31.47
N ASP A 202 19.38 -7.79 -31.17
CA ASP A 202 18.77 -7.90 -29.83
C ASP A 202 19.79 -8.25 -28.73
N ASN A 203 20.80 -9.07 -29.03
CA ASN A 203 21.83 -9.42 -28.05
C ASN A 203 22.78 -8.25 -27.81
N ALA A 204 23.16 -7.54 -28.87
CA ALA A 204 23.96 -6.32 -28.77
C ALA A 204 23.23 -5.23 -27.96
N ILE A 205 21.92 -5.07 -28.14
CA ILE A 205 21.09 -4.20 -27.30
C ILE A 205 21.16 -4.63 -25.83
N ARG A 206 20.93 -5.93 -25.53
CA ARG A 206 21.01 -6.46 -24.16
C ARG A 206 22.37 -6.25 -23.52
N TYR A 207 23.45 -6.47 -24.27
CA TYR A 207 24.81 -6.20 -23.79
C TYR A 207 25.05 -4.72 -23.53
N GLY A 208 24.54 -3.84 -24.39
CA GLY A 208 24.57 -2.38 -24.17
C GLY A 208 23.85 -1.98 -22.89
N LYS A 209 22.64 -2.51 -22.64
CA LYS A 209 21.87 -2.28 -21.41
C LYS A 209 22.62 -2.79 -20.16
N THR A 210 23.17 -4.01 -20.24
CA THR A 210 23.95 -4.59 -19.14
C THR A 210 25.20 -3.76 -18.84
N ALA A 211 25.93 -3.31 -19.87
CA ALA A 211 27.10 -2.45 -19.72
C ALA A 211 26.73 -1.11 -19.05
N PHE A 212 25.59 -0.53 -19.42
CA PHE A 212 25.05 0.66 -18.76
C PHE A 212 24.78 0.40 -17.26
N TYR A 213 24.15 -0.71 -16.91
CA TYR A 213 23.91 -1.09 -15.51
C TYR A 213 25.21 -1.27 -14.72
N CYS A 214 26.21 -1.93 -15.30
CA CYS A 214 27.55 -2.09 -14.71
C CYS A 214 28.21 -0.73 -14.45
N TYR A 215 28.14 0.18 -15.42
CA TYR A 215 28.71 1.50 -15.28
C TYR A 215 27.99 2.32 -14.21
N PHE A 216 26.65 2.29 -14.18
CA PHE A 216 25.84 2.92 -13.13
C PHE A 216 26.25 2.42 -11.74
N GLN A 217 26.32 1.11 -11.54
CA GLN A 217 26.77 0.50 -10.29
C GLN A 217 28.16 0.99 -9.88
N SER A 218 29.11 1.03 -10.82
CA SER A 218 30.49 1.46 -10.55
C SER A 218 30.59 2.89 -10.01
N LYS A 219 29.58 3.73 -10.27
CA LYS A 219 29.55 5.14 -9.87
C LYS A 219 28.58 5.42 -8.71
N SER A 220 27.62 4.54 -8.45
CA SER A 220 26.56 4.82 -7.47
C SER A 220 26.94 4.50 -6.01
N ASN A 221 28.10 3.88 -5.75
CA ASN A 221 28.60 3.51 -4.42
C ASN A 221 27.58 2.77 -3.53
N SER A 222 26.64 2.04 -4.13
CA SER A 222 25.51 1.41 -3.44
C SER A 222 25.45 -0.09 -3.69
N ASN A 223 24.81 -0.81 -2.77
CA ASN A 223 24.50 -2.22 -2.97
C ASN A 223 23.50 -2.36 -4.11
N THR A 224 23.98 -2.85 -5.25
CA THR A 224 23.19 -3.11 -6.44
C THR A 224 23.35 -4.55 -6.88
N LEU A 225 22.30 -5.10 -7.47
CA LEU A 225 22.30 -6.41 -8.10
C LEU A 225 22.04 -6.24 -9.59
N ILE A 226 22.97 -6.69 -10.42
CA ILE A 226 22.85 -6.63 -11.88
C ILE A 226 22.31 -7.97 -12.37
N SER A 227 21.26 -7.90 -13.18
CA SER A 227 20.78 -9.01 -14.00
C SER A 227 20.92 -8.65 -15.49
N LYS A 228 20.61 -9.61 -16.36
CA LYS A 228 20.68 -9.43 -17.82
C LYS A 228 19.78 -8.31 -18.33
N ASP A 229 18.62 -8.14 -17.69
CA ASP A 229 17.57 -7.25 -18.20
C ASP A 229 17.26 -6.07 -17.27
N HIS A 230 17.90 -5.99 -16.09
CA HIS A 230 17.62 -4.95 -15.11
C HIS A 230 18.74 -4.75 -14.08
N LEU A 231 18.74 -3.58 -13.45
CA LEU A 231 19.52 -3.26 -12.25
C LEU A 231 18.58 -3.15 -11.04
N VAL A 232 18.90 -3.81 -9.92
CA VAL A 232 18.23 -3.58 -8.64
C VAL A 232 19.07 -2.66 -7.77
N TYR A 233 18.55 -1.49 -7.45
CA TYR A 233 19.17 -0.48 -6.61
C TYR A 233 18.47 -0.38 -5.26
N LYS A 234 19.21 -0.61 -4.17
CA LYS A 234 18.66 -0.59 -2.81
C LYS A 234 18.88 0.77 -2.14
N LEU A 235 17.79 1.40 -1.70
CA LEU A 235 17.81 2.67 -0.95
C LEU A 235 16.72 2.67 0.13
N ASN A 236 17.09 3.00 1.37
CA ASN A 236 16.14 3.15 2.50
C ASN A 236 15.12 2.00 2.64
N ASN A 237 15.59 0.74 2.51
CA ASN A 237 14.78 -0.49 2.55
C ASN A 237 13.79 -0.66 1.38
N LYS A 238 13.95 0.09 0.29
CA LYS A 238 13.26 -0.14 -0.99
C LYS A 238 14.25 -0.64 -2.04
N ASN A 239 13.75 -1.50 -2.93
CA ASN A 239 14.48 -2.00 -4.08
C ASN A 239 13.87 -1.36 -5.33
N PHE A 240 14.64 -0.53 -6.02
CA PHE A 240 14.25 0.05 -7.29
C PHE A 240 14.80 -0.81 -8.43
N VAL A 241 13.95 -1.22 -9.35
CA VAL A 241 14.31 -2.11 -10.45
C VAL A 241 14.31 -1.30 -11.72
N PHE A 242 15.49 -1.06 -12.27
CA PHE A 242 15.66 -0.27 -13.48
C PHE A 242 15.63 -1.14 -14.72
N LYS A 243 14.81 -0.75 -15.68
CA LYS A 243 14.79 -1.30 -17.02
C LYS A 243 15.00 -0.16 -18.01
N ILE A 244 15.78 -0.36 -19.05
CA ILE A 244 15.97 0.66 -20.09
C ILE A 244 14.90 0.42 -21.15
N LYS A 245 14.05 1.44 -21.34
CA LYS A 245 12.94 1.41 -22.30
C LYS A 245 13.42 1.83 -23.68
N GLU A 246 12.86 1.18 -24.71
CA GLU A 246 13.04 1.56 -26.10
C GLU A 246 11.86 2.42 -26.56
N GLU A 247 12.13 3.45 -27.37
CA GLU A 247 11.24 4.56 -27.73
C GLU A 247 9.95 4.19 -28.49
N SER A 248 9.74 2.93 -28.86
CA SER A 248 8.73 2.53 -29.84
C SER A 248 7.36 2.10 -29.27
N SER A 249 7.17 2.04 -27.94
CA SER A 249 5.88 1.62 -27.37
C SER A 249 5.04 2.80 -26.87
N LYS A 250 3.91 3.08 -27.55
CA LYS A 250 2.78 3.80 -26.94
C LYS A 250 2.38 3.00 -25.71
N ASN A 251 2.83 3.44 -24.53
CA ASN A 251 2.72 2.62 -23.34
C ASN A 251 1.27 2.63 -22.84
N LEU A 252 0.53 1.59 -23.22
CA LEU A 252 -0.82 1.37 -22.72
C LEU A 252 -0.84 1.28 -21.18
N GLU A 253 0.25 0.84 -20.55
CA GLU A 253 0.36 0.85 -19.08
C GLU A 253 0.39 2.27 -18.51
N GLU A 254 1.05 3.23 -19.17
CA GLU A 254 1.02 4.63 -18.72
C GLU A 254 -0.37 5.24 -18.85
N GLN A 255 -1.09 4.94 -19.93
CA GLN A 255 -2.46 5.41 -20.11
C GLN A 255 -3.39 4.82 -19.04
N PHE A 256 -3.21 3.54 -18.72
CA PHE A 256 -3.93 2.90 -17.63
C PHE A 256 -3.55 3.46 -16.25
N ASN A 257 -2.26 3.76 -16.00
CA ASN A 257 -1.80 4.39 -14.76
C ASN A 257 -2.46 5.77 -14.58
N LYS A 258 -2.52 6.59 -15.63
CA LYS A 258 -3.22 7.88 -15.61
C LYS A 258 -4.72 7.73 -15.31
N LEU A 259 -5.37 6.72 -15.89
CA LEU A 259 -6.77 6.40 -15.59
C LEU A 259 -6.96 6.07 -14.09
N ILE A 260 -6.02 5.31 -13.51
CA ILE A 260 -6.05 4.94 -12.09
C ILE A 260 -5.76 6.11 -11.16
N GLU A 261 -4.83 6.99 -11.52
CA GLU A 261 -4.54 8.20 -10.75
C GLU A 261 -5.76 9.11 -10.60
N GLY A 262 -6.68 9.08 -11.58
CA GLY A 262 -7.97 9.76 -11.51
C GLY A 262 -9.02 9.10 -10.59
N LYS A 263 -8.72 7.95 -9.96
CA LYS A 263 -9.67 7.26 -9.08
C LYS A 263 -9.75 7.89 -7.69
N PRO A 264 -10.94 7.84 -7.04
CA PRO A 264 -11.10 8.36 -5.69
C PRO A 264 -10.28 7.57 -4.66
N ASP A 265 -9.88 8.25 -3.59
CA ASP A 265 -9.02 7.71 -2.51
C ASP A 265 -9.51 6.36 -1.96
N TRP A 266 -10.83 6.18 -1.84
CA TRP A 266 -11.41 4.92 -1.34
C TRP A 266 -11.08 3.72 -2.24
N TRP A 267 -11.06 3.93 -3.57
CA TRP A 267 -10.76 2.88 -4.53
C TRP A 267 -9.27 2.54 -4.47
N VAL A 268 -8.42 3.57 -4.44
CA VAL A 268 -6.97 3.43 -4.27
C VAL A 268 -6.63 2.65 -3.00
N TYR A 269 -7.31 2.97 -1.89
CA TYR A 269 -7.16 2.25 -0.63
C TYR A 269 -7.55 0.77 -0.77
N ASN A 270 -8.71 0.49 -1.37
CA ASN A 270 -9.20 -0.87 -1.56
C ASN A 270 -8.25 -1.72 -2.42
N VAL A 271 -7.69 -1.17 -3.51
CA VAL A 271 -6.71 -1.87 -4.34
C VAL A 271 -5.47 -2.25 -3.53
N LYS A 272 -4.91 -1.30 -2.77
CA LYS A 272 -3.75 -1.57 -1.89
C LYS A 272 -4.10 -2.63 -0.85
N TYR A 273 -5.32 -2.63 -0.33
CA TYR A 273 -5.81 -3.64 0.59
C TYR A 273 -5.89 -5.04 -0.06
N ILE A 274 -6.44 -5.16 -1.27
CA ILE A 274 -6.45 -6.43 -2.03
C ILE A 274 -5.03 -6.94 -2.28
N LYS A 275 -4.13 -6.09 -2.80
CA LYS A 275 -2.74 -6.47 -3.03
C LYS A 275 -2.08 -6.95 -1.74
N THR A 276 -2.35 -6.28 -0.61
CA THR A 276 -1.81 -6.65 0.70
C THR A 276 -2.31 -8.02 1.14
N PHE A 277 -3.61 -8.26 0.99
CA PHE A 277 -4.23 -9.56 1.24
C PHE A 277 -3.56 -10.65 0.39
N LEU A 278 -3.47 -10.46 -0.92
CA LEU A 278 -2.84 -11.42 -1.84
C LEU A 278 -1.35 -11.67 -1.49
N SER A 279 -0.63 -10.64 -1.05
CA SER A 279 0.78 -10.73 -0.63
C SER A 279 0.96 -11.59 0.63
N TYR A 280 0.01 -11.58 1.57
CA TYR A 280 0.10 -12.42 2.75
C TYR A 280 0.06 -13.92 2.42
N PHE A 281 -0.65 -14.32 1.37
CA PHE A 281 -0.72 -15.73 0.94
C PHE A 281 0.22 -16.06 -0.22
N GLY A 282 1.01 -15.09 -0.68
CA GLY A 282 2.00 -15.26 -1.74
C GLY A 282 1.44 -15.33 -3.17
N PHE A 283 0.21 -14.86 -3.39
CA PHE A 283 -0.35 -14.67 -4.73
C PHE A 283 0.20 -13.43 -5.42
N TYR A 284 0.46 -12.36 -4.67
CA TYR A 284 1.08 -11.12 -5.14
C TYR A 284 2.54 -11.04 -4.65
N PRO A 285 3.51 -10.62 -5.48
CA PRO A 285 3.35 -10.06 -6.82
C PRO A 285 3.57 -11.07 -7.97
N PHE A 286 3.83 -12.35 -7.68
CA PHE A 286 4.24 -13.33 -8.70
C PHE A 286 3.14 -13.66 -9.71
N TYR A 287 1.94 -13.97 -9.21
CA TYR A 287 0.83 -14.49 -10.02
C TYR A 287 -0.21 -13.43 -10.32
N PHE A 288 -0.51 -12.60 -9.31
CA PHE A 288 -1.38 -11.44 -9.44
C PHE A 288 -0.50 -10.20 -9.39
N HIS A 289 0.01 -9.77 -10.54
CA HIS A 289 0.84 -8.56 -10.65
C HIS A 289 -0.01 -7.28 -10.58
N ASP A 290 0.62 -6.11 -10.44
CA ASP A 290 -0.05 -4.83 -10.19
C ASP A 290 -1.19 -4.55 -11.19
N LEU A 291 -0.87 -4.53 -12.48
CA LEU A 291 -1.81 -4.31 -13.58
C LEU A 291 -3.03 -5.26 -13.55
N LEU A 292 -2.80 -6.57 -13.36
CA LEU A 292 -3.89 -7.55 -13.29
C LEU A 292 -4.80 -7.30 -12.07
N VAL A 293 -4.22 -7.04 -10.90
CA VAL A 293 -5.02 -6.76 -9.68
C VAL A 293 -5.85 -5.50 -9.86
N GLU A 294 -5.27 -4.45 -10.41
CA GLU A 294 -5.91 -3.16 -10.62
C GLU A 294 -7.12 -3.27 -11.56
N ILE A 295 -6.96 -3.96 -12.69
CA ILE A 295 -8.07 -4.21 -13.63
C ILE A 295 -9.16 -5.07 -12.99
N LEU A 296 -8.80 -6.15 -12.28
CA LEU A 296 -9.79 -6.95 -11.57
C LEU A 296 -10.54 -6.12 -10.51
N CYS A 297 -9.86 -5.21 -9.81
CA CYS A 297 -10.50 -4.28 -8.88
C CYS A 297 -11.38 -3.25 -9.59
N TYR A 298 -11.05 -2.89 -10.82
CA TYR A 298 -11.84 -1.97 -11.64
C TYR A 298 -13.19 -2.60 -12.05
N LYS A 299 -13.29 -3.94 -12.17
CA LYS A 299 -14.58 -4.65 -12.36
C LYS A 299 -15.57 -4.47 -11.21
N ILE A 300 -15.08 -4.13 -10.02
CA ILE A 300 -15.90 -4.02 -8.80
C ILE A 300 -16.47 -2.60 -8.73
N LYS A 301 -17.76 -2.47 -9.07
CA LYS A 301 -18.53 -1.21 -8.93
C LYS A 301 -18.70 -0.85 -7.44
N GLU A 302 -18.80 0.44 -7.13
CA GLU A 302 -18.80 1.09 -5.81
C GLU A 302 -19.11 0.22 -4.57
N PHE A 303 -18.04 -0.23 -3.89
CA PHE A 303 -18.12 -0.81 -2.54
C PHE A 303 -16.89 -0.40 -1.72
N TYR A 304 -17.06 -0.23 -0.41
CA TYR A 304 -15.93 -0.08 0.52
C TYR A 304 -15.46 -1.50 0.99
N ALA A 305 -14.17 -1.75 1.28
CA ALA A 305 -13.58 -3.01 1.85
C ALA A 305 -13.90 -3.53 3.30
N PRO A 306 -14.94 -4.34 3.55
CA PRO A 306 -14.62 -5.74 3.33
C PRO A 306 -15.55 -6.35 2.32
N SER A 307 -16.65 -5.67 2.01
CA SER A 307 -17.48 -5.94 0.85
C SER A 307 -16.63 -5.95 -0.42
N PHE A 308 -15.67 -5.02 -0.56
CA PHE A 308 -14.75 -5.01 -1.71
C PHE A 308 -13.89 -6.28 -1.83
N LEU A 309 -13.31 -6.80 -0.74
CA LEU A 309 -12.55 -8.06 -0.77
C LEU A 309 -13.45 -9.26 -0.99
N LYS A 310 -14.64 -9.28 -0.38
CA LYS A 310 -15.61 -10.35 -0.63
C LYS A 310 -16.03 -10.39 -2.10
N GLN A 311 -16.26 -9.22 -2.71
CA GLN A 311 -16.59 -9.08 -4.13
C GLN A 311 -15.41 -9.50 -5.02
N PHE A 312 -14.19 -9.07 -4.67
CA PHE A 312 -12.98 -9.50 -5.36
C PHE A 312 -12.82 -11.03 -5.32
N LEU A 313 -12.99 -11.65 -4.16
CA LEU A 313 -12.88 -13.11 -3.99
C LEU A 313 -14.08 -13.87 -4.60
N SER A 314 -15.18 -13.19 -4.92
CA SER A 314 -16.31 -13.78 -5.66
C SER A 314 -16.21 -13.60 -7.17
N LEU A 315 -15.19 -12.92 -7.69
CA LEU A 315 -14.93 -12.90 -9.13
C LEU A 315 -14.71 -14.33 -9.63
N ASN A 316 -15.15 -14.61 -10.85
CA ASN A 316 -14.97 -15.93 -11.46
C ASN A 316 -13.50 -16.22 -11.81
N PHE A 317 -12.65 -15.18 -11.90
CA PHE A 317 -11.25 -15.28 -12.33
C PHE A 317 -11.09 -15.99 -13.70
N ASP A 318 -12.07 -15.83 -14.57
CA ASP A 318 -11.99 -16.26 -15.97
C ASP A 318 -11.26 -15.16 -16.74
N PHE A 319 -10.00 -15.41 -17.08
CA PHE A 319 -9.06 -14.42 -17.64
C PHE A 319 -9.16 -14.29 -19.16
N ASN A 320 -10.39 -14.19 -19.64
CA ASN A 320 -10.76 -14.17 -21.05
C ASN A 320 -11.54 -12.88 -21.34
N PHE A 321 -10.88 -11.72 -21.18
CA PHE A 321 -11.54 -10.43 -21.33
C PHE A 321 -10.60 -9.32 -21.80
N THR A 322 -11.14 -8.34 -22.51
CA THR A 322 -10.45 -7.12 -22.92
C THR A 322 -11.01 -5.94 -22.11
N PHE A 323 -10.14 -5.11 -21.53
CA PHE A 323 -10.51 -3.84 -20.92
C PHE A 323 -10.17 -2.70 -21.86
N ASP A 324 -11.17 -1.92 -22.28
CA ASP A 324 -10.98 -0.79 -23.19
C ASP A 324 -10.75 0.51 -22.41
N LEU A 325 -9.65 1.20 -22.68
CA LEU A 325 -9.29 2.46 -22.01
C LEU A 325 -10.13 3.67 -22.47
N GLU A 326 -10.68 3.65 -23.68
CA GLU A 326 -11.52 4.75 -24.20
C GLU A 326 -12.93 4.68 -23.58
N THR A 327 -13.52 3.48 -23.52
CA THR A 327 -14.87 3.30 -22.98
C THR A 327 -14.90 2.99 -21.48
N ASN A 328 -13.79 2.51 -20.91
CA ASN A 328 -13.71 1.95 -19.55
C ASN A 328 -14.59 0.71 -19.34
N GLU A 329 -14.84 -0.05 -20.39
CA GLU A 329 -15.71 -1.23 -20.38
C GLU A 329 -14.94 -2.53 -20.60
N TYR A 330 -15.61 -3.64 -20.29
CA TYR A 330 -15.10 -5.00 -20.45
C TYR A 330 -15.81 -5.70 -21.57
N GLU A 331 -15.03 -6.35 -22.44
CA GLU A 331 -15.51 -7.24 -23.49
C GLU A 331 -14.99 -8.65 -23.23
N GLU A 332 -15.76 -9.68 -23.58
CA GLU A 332 -15.27 -11.05 -23.57
C GLU A 332 -14.21 -11.26 -24.67
N SER A 333 -13.20 -12.07 -24.38
CA SER A 333 -12.14 -12.45 -25.32
C SER A 333 -12.05 -13.96 -25.39
N GLU A 334 -11.66 -14.53 -26.53
CA GLU A 334 -11.66 -16.00 -26.70
C GLU A 334 -10.66 -16.72 -25.79
N LYS A 335 -9.47 -16.14 -25.53
CA LYS A 335 -8.38 -16.88 -24.85
C LYS A 335 -7.45 -16.06 -23.95
N ASN A 336 -7.46 -14.74 -24.03
CA ASN A 336 -6.43 -13.92 -23.40
C ASN A 336 -7.04 -12.70 -22.70
N THR A 337 -6.29 -12.14 -21.75
CA THR A 337 -6.64 -10.86 -21.12
C THR A 337 -5.83 -9.74 -21.74
N PHE A 338 -6.50 -8.66 -22.13
CA PHE A 338 -5.85 -7.49 -22.73
C PHE A 338 -6.32 -6.17 -22.11
N ILE A 339 -5.46 -5.15 -22.17
CA ILE A 339 -5.88 -3.75 -22.21
C ILE A 339 -5.87 -3.29 -23.66
N ARG A 340 -6.92 -2.59 -24.09
CA ARG A 340 -7.05 -2.01 -25.43
C ARG A 340 -7.12 -0.49 -25.35
N HIS A 341 -6.50 0.17 -26.31
CA HIS A 341 -6.82 1.56 -26.66
C HIS A 341 -6.69 1.72 -28.17
N LYS A 342 -7.80 2.05 -28.84
CA LYS A 342 -7.89 2.01 -30.31
C LYS A 342 -7.48 0.62 -30.83
N ASN A 343 -6.54 0.57 -31.77
CA ASN A 343 -6.04 -0.67 -32.38
C ASN A 343 -4.89 -1.32 -31.60
N ALA A 344 -4.45 -0.75 -30.47
CA ALA A 344 -3.34 -1.27 -29.70
C ALA A 344 -3.85 -2.20 -28.59
N LEU A 345 -3.19 -3.35 -28.43
CA LEU A 345 -3.47 -4.34 -27.39
C LEU A 345 -2.23 -4.59 -26.54
N LEU A 346 -2.42 -4.56 -25.22
CA LEU A 346 -1.42 -4.94 -24.24
C LEU A 346 -1.85 -6.27 -23.60
N PRO A 347 -1.14 -7.38 -23.85
CA PRO A 347 -1.42 -8.65 -23.20
C PRO A 347 -1.08 -8.61 -21.71
N ILE A 348 -1.92 -9.23 -20.88
CA ILE A 348 -1.76 -9.29 -19.43
C ILE A 348 -1.46 -10.72 -19.03
N SER A 349 -0.38 -10.93 -18.28
CA SER A 349 -0.05 -12.26 -17.76
C SER A 349 -1.07 -12.67 -16.70
N THR A 350 -1.60 -13.88 -16.82
CA THR A 350 -2.67 -14.38 -15.94
C THR A 350 -2.25 -15.67 -15.24
N PRO A 351 -2.69 -15.90 -13.99
CA PRO A 351 -2.33 -17.11 -13.27
C PRO A 351 -3.03 -18.34 -13.83
N CYS A 352 -2.34 -19.47 -13.78
CA CYS A 352 -2.91 -20.75 -14.18
C CYS A 352 -4.03 -21.21 -13.24
N LYS A 353 -4.83 -22.18 -13.71
CA LYS A 353 -5.99 -22.73 -13.00
C LYS A 353 -5.69 -23.22 -11.58
N VAL A 354 -4.55 -23.87 -11.35
CA VAL A 354 -4.17 -24.35 -10.00
C VAL A 354 -4.04 -23.20 -9.00
N VAL A 355 -3.48 -22.06 -9.43
CA VAL A 355 -3.30 -20.88 -8.58
C VAL A 355 -4.64 -20.20 -8.32
N THR A 356 -5.50 -20.08 -9.35
CA THR A 356 -6.84 -19.50 -9.18
C THR A 356 -7.74 -20.37 -8.32
N ASP A 357 -7.74 -21.70 -8.51
CA ASP A 357 -8.50 -22.64 -7.71
C ASP A 357 -8.08 -22.60 -6.23
N ARG A 358 -6.79 -22.40 -5.96
CA ARG A 358 -6.29 -22.18 -4.60
C ARG A 358 -6.80 -20.86 -4.01
N LEU A 359 -6.82 -19.76 -4.76
CA LEU A 359 -7.40 -18.50 -4.31
C LEU A 359 -8.91 -18.63 -4.06
N LYS A 360 -9.64 -19.32 -4.96
CA LYS A 360 -11.07 -19.63 -4.80
C LYS A 360 -11.33 -20.48 -3.56
N SER A 361 -10.50 -21.49 -3.32
CA SER A 361 -10.57 -22.35 -2.13
C SER A 361 -10.36 -21.54 -0.85
N LEU A 362 -9.35 -20.65 -0.83
CA LEU A 362 -9.15 -19.72 0.27
C LEU A 362 -10.38 -18.81 0.48
N GLY A 363 -10.93 -18.25 -0.59
CA GLY A 363 -12.17 -17.46 -0.54
C GLY A 363 -13.36 -18.26 -0.01
N CYS A 364 -13.51 -19.53 -0.39
CA CYS A 364 -14.53 -20.44 0.14
C CYS A 364 -14.32 -20.73 1.62
N GLN A 365 -13.09 -21.01 2.07
CA GLN A 365 -12.77 -21.21 3.48
C GLN A 365 -13.09 -19.96 4.31
N MET A 366 -12.76 -18.78 3.78
CA MET A 366 -13.08 -17.50 4.41
C MET A 366 -14.59 -17.23 4.48
N ARG A 367 -15.39 -17.74 3.54
CA ARG A 367 -16.86 -17.60 3.53
C ARG A 367 -17.60 -18.62 4.41
N LYS A 368 -17.13 -19.88 4.42
CA LYS A 368 -17.77 -21.01 5.12
C LYS A 368 -17.57 -20.98 6.62
N SER A 369 -16.46 -20.45 7.02
CA SER A 369 -16.19 -20.28 8.42
C SER A 369 -17.09 -19.16 8.99
N ALA A 370 -17.43 -19.22 10.28
CA ALA A 370 -18.03 -18.09 11.01
C ALA A 370 -17.02 -16.93 11.16
N PHE A 371 -16.11 -16.79 10.19
CA PHE A 371 -15.10 -15.78 10.12
C PHE A 371 -15.76 -14.49 9.70
N SER A 372 -15.67 -13.56 10.61
CA SER A 372 -15.33 -12.22 10.23
C SER A 372 -13.80 -12.21 10.19
N VAL A 373 -13.17 -12.43 9.02
CA VAL A 373 -11.72 -12.11 8.86
C VAL A 373 -11.55 -10.63 9.14
N ILE A 374 -12.56 -9.90 8.72
CA ILE A 374 -12.79 -8.50 8.91
C ILE A 374 -14.27 -8.31 9.31
N ASP A 375 -14.60 -7.52 10.34
CA ASP A 375 -16.02 -7.24 10.68
C ASP A 375 -16.67 -6.43 9.55
N ASP A 376 -17.98 -6.17 9.63
CA ASP A 376 -18.73 -5.22 8.80
C ASP A 376 -18.11 -3.81 8.77
N ARG A 377 -17.00 -3.62 9.50
CA ARG A 377 -16.24 -2.40 9.66
C ARG A 377 -14.73 -2.55 9.42
N TYR A 378 -14.33 -3.41 8.48
CA TYR A 378 -13.03 -3.26 7.81
C TYR A 378 -11.81 -3.56 8.71
N LYS A 379 -12.00 -4.12 9.92
CA LYS A 379 -10.92 -4.56 10.82
C LYS A 379 -10.69 -6.05 10.95
N LEU A 380 -9.42 -6.44 10.88
CA LEU A 380 -8.88 -7.76 11.19
C LEU A 380 -9.30 -8.27 12.58
N ILE A 381 -10.15 -9.30 12.63
CA ILE A 381 -10.62 -9.87 13.91
C ILE A 381 -9.71 -11.00 14.38
N THR A 382 -8.92 -11.59 13.47
CA THR A 382 -8.06 -12.71 13.78
C THR A 382 -6.81 -12.70 12.88
N THR A 383 -5.64 -12.67 13.52
CA THR A 383 -4.34 -12.84 12.85
C THR A 383 -4.08 -14.29 12.44
N ASN A 384 -4.85 -15.25 12.97
CA ASN A 384 -4.61 -16.68 12.76
C ASN A 384 -4.84 -17.09 11.30
N TYR A 385 -5.60 -16.32 10.53
CA TYR A 385 -5.96 -16.64 9.15
C TYR A 385 -5.25 -15.81 8.08
N ILE A 386 -4.45 -14.81 8.46
CA ILE A 386 -3.53 -14.12 7.52
C ILE A 386 -2.17 -14.82 7.44
N VAL A 387 -1.96 -15.82 8.31
CA VAL A 387 -0.80 -16.72 8.20
C VAL A 387 -1.18 -17.82 7.21
N PRO A 388 -0.41 -18.01 6.12
CA PRO A 388 -0.67 -19.09 5.20
C PRO A 388 -0.51 -20.43 5.91
N ASN A 389 -1.39 -21.39 5.58
CA ASN A 389 -1.28 -22.75 6.10
C ASN A 389 -0.07 -23.45 5.48
N ILE A 390 1.05 -23.50 6.22
CA ILE A 390 2.30 -24.09 5.75
C ILE A 390 2.20 -25.59 5.45
N LYS A 391 1.19 -26.29 6.00
CA LYS A 391 1.02 -27.74 5.84
C LYS A 391 0.47 -28.17 4.48
N ASP A 392 -0.03 -27.22 3.68
CA ASP A 392 -0.56 -27.49 2.34
C ASP A 392 0.50 -27.40 1.24
N TYR A 393 1.76 -27.23 1.63
CA TYR A 393 2.92 -27.10 0.76
C TYR A 393 3.85 -28.30 0.94
N ASP A 394 4.63 -28.63 -0.08
CA ASP A 394 5.61 -29.73 -0.01
C ASP A 394 6.80 -29.31 0.86
N PHE A 395 7.21 -28.05 0.74
CA PHE A 395 8.09 -27.41 1.69
C PHE A 395 7.86 -25.90 1.76
N VAL A 396 8.36 -25.30 2.83
CA VAL A 396 8.31 -23.86 3.08
C VAL A 396 9.68 -23.39 3.55
N LEU A 397 10.19 -22.33 2.95
CA LEU A 397 11.38 -21.64 3.41
C LEU A 397 10.99 -20.37 4.17
N SER A 398 11.79 -20.02 5.17
CA SER A 398 11.68 -18.80 5.96
C SER A 398 13.04 -18.12 6.08
N ASN A 399 13.05 -16.79 6.02
CA ASN A 399 14.25 -15.99 6.30
C ASN A 399 14.46 -15.77 7.82
N LYS A 400 13.48 -16.15 8.64
CA LYS A 400 13.50 -15.98 10.10
C LYS A 400 13.32 -17.33 10.80
N PRO A 401 13.89 -17.50 12.01
CA PRO A 401 13.66 -18.69 12.81
C PRO A 401 12.17 -18.83 13.15
N ARG A 402 11.66 -20.06 13.04
CA ARG A 402 10.26 -20.43 13.27
C ARG A 402 10.21 -21.84 13.88
N ASN A 403 9.15 -22.10 14.65
CA ASN A 403 8.90 -23.42 15.20
C ASN A 403 8.73 -24.44 14.05
N ASP A 404 9.30 -25.64 14.23
CA ASP A 404 9.30 -26.75 13.26
C ASP A 404 10.13 -26.52 11.98
N PHE A 405 10.88 -25.42 11.89
CA PHE A 405 11.81 -25.18 10.79
C PHE A 405 13.23 -25.58 11.19
N THR A 406 13.91 -26.30 10.31
CA THR A 406 15.33 -26.63 10.44
C THR A 406 16.17 -25.48 9.88
N LYS A 407 17.13 -24.98 10.65
CA LYS A 407 18.11 -24.01 10.15
C LYS A 407 19.04 -24.69 9.14
N LEU A 408 19.24 -24.04 8.01
CA LEU A 408 20.14 -24.45 6.94
C LEU A 408 21.45 -23.68 7.07
N ASP A 409 22.56 -24.35 6.79
CA ASP A 409 23.88 -23.73 6.79
C ASP A 409 24.19 -23.17 5.40
N PHE A 410 23.46 -22.10 5.04
CA PHE A 410 23.58 -21.43 3.75
C PHE A 410 23.39 -19.92 3.89
N GLU A 411 24.26 -19.17 3.23
CA GLU A 411 24.15 -17.73 3.05
C GLU A 411 24.02 -17.43 1.56
N GLY A 412 22.96 -16.71 1.19
CA GLY A 412 22.73 -16.31 -0.18
C GLY A 412 22.03 -14.97 -0.28
N THR A 413 22.04 -14.41 -1.48
CA THR A 413 21.40 -13.12 -1.78
C THR A 413 20.03 -13.37 -2.37
N PHE A 414 18.99 -12.79 -1.77
CA PHE A 414 17.64 -12.90 -2.30
C PHE A 414 17.52 -12.21 -3.66
N SER A 415 17.09 -12.96 -4.68
CA SER A 415 16.80 -12.45 -6.02
C SER A 415 15.33 -12.68 -6.37
N PHE A 416 14.53 -11.61 -6.35
CA PHE A 416 13.09 -11.67 -6.64
C PHE A 416 12.80 -12.22 -8.04
N TYR A 417 13.52 -11.74 -9.06
CA TYR A 417 13.26 -12.10 -10.45
C TYR A 417 13.72 -13.52 -10.77
N GLU A 418 14.88 -13.95 -10.27
CA GLU A 418 15.31 -15.34 -10.46
C GLU A 418 14.37 -16.32 -9.74
N LEU A 419 13.89 -15.97 -8.55
CA LEU A 419 12.87 -16.75 -7.86
C LEU A 419 11.55 -16.78 -8.66
N LYS A 420 11.15 -15.65 -9.26
CA LYS A 420 9.95 -15.58 -10.11
C LYS A 420 10.08 -16.46 -11.36
N GLU A 421 11.26 -16.54 -11.97
CA GLU A 421 11.50 -17.42 -13.13
C GLU A 421 11.30 -18.90 -12.79
N LEU A 422 11.70 -19.33 -11.60
CA LEU A 422 11.47 -20.71 -11.13
C LEU A 422 9.98 -21.05 -11.03
N SER A 423 9.08 -20.08 -10.94
CA SER A 423 7.63 -20.32 -10.93
C SER A 423 7.08 -20.98 -12.21
N LYS A 424 7.86 -20.96 -13.30
CA LYS A 424 7.59 -21.74 -14.52
C LYS A 424 7.67 -23.24 -14.24
N LEU A 425 8.66 -23.66 -13.46
CA LEU A 425 8.97 -25.05 -13.13
C LEU A 425 8.16 -25.58 -11.96
N VAL A 426 7.88 -24.74 -10.95
CA VAL A 426 7.22 -25.15 -9.70
C VAL A 426 6.21 -24.10 -9.25
N TYR A 427 5.24 -24.44 -8.41
CA TYR A 427 4.36 -23.42 -7.83
C TYR A 427 5.04 -22.76 -6.64
N ILE A 428 5.32 -21.46 -6.75
CA ILE A 428 6.02 -20.66 -5.73
C ILE A 428 5.10 -19.55 -5.26
N PHE A 429 4.73 -19.61 -3.98
CA PHE A 429 3.94 -18.58 -3.32
C PHE A 429 4.85 -17.79 -2.39
N TYR A 430 5.25 -16.60 -2.83
CA TYR A 430 6.18 -15.73 -2.11
C TYR A 430 5.43 -14.71 -1.24
N SER A 431 5.44 -14.91 0.07
CA SER A 431 4.91 -13.93 1.02
C SER A 431 6.00 -13.03 1.58
N GLU A 432 6.15 -11.86 0.97
CA GLU A 432 7.07 -10.81 1.42
C GLU A 432 6.79 -10.41 2.89
N LYS A 433 5.50 -10.26 3.26
CA LYS A 433 5.09 -9.84 4.60
C LYS A 433 5.51 -10.84 5.69
N HIS A 434 5.38 -12.13 5.42
CA HIS A 434 5.78 -13.17 6.36
C HIS A 434 7.24 -13.59 6.20
N ASN A 435 7.94 -13.09 5.18
CA ASN A 435 9.25 -13.58 4.77
C ASN A 435 9.22 -15.11 4.59
N LEU A 436 8.24 -15.60 3.82
CA LEU A 436 8.04 -17.02 3.54
C LEU A 436 8.04 -17.27 2.03
N ILE A 437 8.64 -18.39 1.62
CA ILE A 437 8.51 -18.95 0.27
C ILE A 437 7.86 -20.32 0.44
N MET A 438 6.67 -20.49 -0.09
CA MET A 438 5.90 -21.72 0.06
C MET A 438 5.79 -22.41 -1.29
N VAL A 439 6.17 -23.68 -1.33
CA VAL A 439 6.45 -24.37 -2.59
C VAL A 439 5.56 -25.61 -2.73
N LYS A 440 4.95 -25.76 -3.91
CA LYS A 440 4.23 -26.97 -4.29
C LYS A 440 4.85 -27.53 -5.58
N ASP A 441 5.42 -28.73 -5.47
CA ASP A 441 6.09 -29.46 -6.55
C ASP A 441 5.12 -29.76 -7.70
N LYS A 442 5.62 -29.67 -8.93
CA LYS A 442 4.93 -30.07 -10.17
C LYS A 442 5.43 -31.43 -10.69
N GLY A 443 6.16 -32.20 -9.89
CA GLY A 443 6.74 -33.49 -10.26
C GLY A 443 8.20 -33.42 -10.68
N ILE A 444 8.93 -32.37 -10.28
CA ILE A 444 10.36 -32.20 -10.58
C ILE A 444 11.22 -32.93 -9.53
N GLY A 445 10.74 -33.02 -8.29
CA GLY A 445 11.48 -33.59 -7.17
C GLY A 445 11.82 -32.53 -6.12
N ILE A 446 11.35 -32.77 -4.89
CA ILE A 446 11.44 -31.83 -3.77
C ILE A 446 12.90 -31.48 -3.43
N ASP A 447 13.81 -32.46 -3.41
CA ASP A 447 15.20 -32.23 -2.97
C ASP A 447 15.97 -31.29 -3.93
N MET A 448 15.80 -31.47 -5.24
CA MET A 448 16.37 -30.58 -6.26
C MET A 448 15.80 -29.15 -6.14
N LEU A 449 14.49 -29.05 -5.95
CA LEU A 449 13.80 -27.75 -5.81
C LEU A 449 14.24 -26.99 -4.56
N ILE A 450 14.45 -27.69 -3.44
CA ILE A 450 14.96 -27.07 -2.20
C ILE A 450 16.31 -26.41 -2.48
N GLY A 451 17.26 -27.13 -3.07
CA GLY A 451 18.59 -26.58 -3.39
C GLY A 451 18.51 -25.36 -4.32
N LEU A 452 17.77 -25.47 -5.43
CA LEU A 452 17.60 -24.37 -6.39
C LEU A 452 16.98 -23.12 -5.76
N ILE A 453 15.91 -23.28 -4.98
CA ILE A 453 15.19 -22.15 -4.39
C ILE A 453 16.01 -21.52 -3.26
N ILE A 454 16.73 -22.31 -2.45
CA ILE A 454 17.64 -21.75 -1.42
C ILE A 454 18.70 -20.87 -2.08
N VAL A 455 19.36 -21.35 -3.14
CA VAL A 455 20.42 -20.60 -3.84
C VAL A 455 19.89 -19.27 -4.39
N LYS A 456 18.67 -19.25 -4.94
CA LYS A 456 18.07 -18.04 -5.53
C LYS A 456 17.40 -17.11 -4.53
N SER A 457 17.03 -17.60 -3.35
CA SER A 457 16.32 -16.81 -2.33
C SER A 457 17.19 -16.39 -1.15
N GLY A 458 18.27 -17.10 -0.85
CA GLY A 458 19.04 -16.90 0.39
C GLY A 458 18.27 -17.24 1.66
N TYR A 459 17.09 -17.87 1.58
CA TYR A 459 16.32 -18.26 2.76
C TYR A 459 16.95 -19.48 3.43
N ASN A 460 17.14 -19.39 4.74
CA ASN A 460 17.99 -20.31 5.50
C ASN A 460 17.26 -21.09 6.60
N HIS A 461 15.93 -21.12 6.60
CA HIS A 461 15.14 -22.00 7.47
C HIS A 461 14.15 -22.79 6.63
N LEU A 462 14.10 -24.11 6.81
CA LEU A 462 13.29 -25.03 6.01
C LEU A 462 12.29 -25.79 6.87
N TYR A 463 11.03 -25.75 6.48
CA TYR A 463 10.00 -26.71 6.87
C TYR A 463 9.74 -27.66 5.71
N ARG A 464 9.97 -28.95 5.91
CA ARG A 464 9.65 -29.99 4.92
C ARG A 464 8.44 -30.77 5.41
N ASN A 465 7.42 -30.87 4.55
CA ASN A 465 6.27 -31.70 4.84
C ASN A 465 6.66 -33.16 4.60
N LYS A 466 6.43 -34.04 5.59
CA LYS A 466 6.84 -35.45 5.53
C LYS A 466 5.76 -36.36 4.92
N LYS A 467 4.88 -35.81 4.08
CA LYS A 467 3.80 -36.59 3.46
C LYS A 467 4.33 -37.52 2.39
#